data_AF-A0A939Y8L6-F1
#
_entry.id   AF-A0A939Y8L6-F1
#
_cell.length_a   1.000
_cell.length_b   1.000
_cell.length_c   1.000
_cell.angle_alpha   90.00
_cell.angle_beta   90.00
_cell.angle_gamma   90.00
#
_symmetry.space_group_name_H-M   'P 1'
#
loop_
_entity.id
_entity.type
_entity.pdbx_description
1 polymer ?
#
loop_
_entity_poly.entity_id
_entity_poly.type
_entity_poly.pdbx_seq_one_letter_code
_entity_poly.pdbx_strand_id
1 'polypeptide(L)'
;MKKKMRLRGICAALSLVLIIIMFIAPTAHAWGYHAFSVGTDYGSGNIDTSSDATTASTYYSRIMPSSYSIIPTVSIMTGSFSDGLPRIKSDILFLSGHGNFNNVVFNYHQQGGTYKTGVYYTNSCTADGYTLIGLNGNMLNTQLIVFAACKTASGTDNLASNAHNYGAIASVGWTASVVSTTHSTWLNRFNDYVTSSHSVQAAVNYANSFTYLPLSGVKTAKIYGTNGWIPHISDEGLSSPIIPETDENYRNFDIMKISDDLMVRLGLDPFSTDIRVYESYPGYYTIDFVRMVGVVETDSIYTVFIENYDLSEIIDHSYLIDPETEQKILKAVNAHTNHQHLDNMQSALETVDACDDKKGIAQEFCYYYNRENGMVYEVVATDYYYDGTTALGRELQLFIIE
;
A
#
# COMPACT_ATOMS: atom_id res chain seq x y z
N MET A 1 -24.57 -72.62 3.55
CA MET A 1 -25.38 -71.43 3.24
C MET A 1 -24.93 -70.14 3.94
N LYS A 2 -24.66 -70.12 5.26
CA LYS A 2 -24.28 -68.91 6.02
C LYS A 2 -23.07 -68.11 5.50
N LYS A 3 -22.08 -68.77 4.87
CA LYS A 3 -20.87 -68.12 4.31
C LYS A 3 -21.15 -67.28 3.04
N LYS A 4 -22.09 -67.71 2.19
CA LYS A 4 -22.48 -66.99 0.96
C LYS A 4 -23.33 -65.74 1.23
N MET A 5 -24.09 -65.73 2.33
CA MET A 5 -24.86 -64.55 2.75
C MET A 5 -23.98 -63.45 3.36
N ARG A 6 -22.93 -63.81 4.12
CA ARG A 6 -21.96 -62.82 4.65
C ARG A 6 -21.16 -62.13 3.55
N LEU A 7 -20.77 -62.87 2.49
CA LEU A 7 -20.01 -62.29 1.37
C LEU A 7 -20.86 -61.31 0.54
N ARG A 8 -22.17 -61.60 0.34
CA ARG A 8 -23.10 -60.71 -0.35
C ARG A 8 -23.39 -59.42 0.43
N GLY A 9 -23.46 -59.49 1.75
CA GLY A 9 -23.61 -58.29 2.61
C GLY A 9 -22.39 -57.38 2.60
N ILE A 10 -21.19 -57.95 2.57
CA ILE A 10 -19.92 -57.19 2.51
C ILE A 10 -19.76 -56.51 1.13
N CYS A 11 -20.09 -57.20 0.04
CA CYS A 11 -20.06 -56.58 -1.30
C CYS A 11 -21.08 -55.45 -1.44
N ALA A 12 -22.31 -55.61 -0.92
CA ALA A 12 -23.32 -54.55 -0.96
C ALA A 12 -22.93 -53.33 -0.10
N ALA A 13 -22.30 -53.54 1.06
CA ALA A 13 -21.81 -52.45 1.90
C ALA A 13 -20.62 -51.70 1.26
N LEU A 14 -19.69 -52.42 0.61
CA LEU A 14 -18.59 -51.81 -0.14
C LEU A 14 -19.08 -51.00 -1.35
N SER A 15 -20.09 -51.49 -2.08
CA SER A 15 -20.70 -50.75 -3.19
C SER A 15 -21.41 -49.47 -2.71
N LEU A 16 -22.07 -49.51 -1.54
CA LEU A 16 -22.74 -48.33 -0.98
C LEU A 16 -21.72 -47.26 -0.51
N VAL A 17 -20.61 -47.68 0.10
CA VAL A 17 -19.53 -46.77 0.52
C VAL A 17 -18.82 -46.15 -0.70
N LEU A 18 -18.60 -46.91 -1.77
CA LEU A 18 -18.05 -46.38 -3.03
C LEU A 18 -18.99 -45.38 -3.72
N ILE A 19 -20.31 -45.55 -3.62
CA ILE A 19 -21.30 -44.60 -4.16
C ILE A 19 -21.34 -43.33 -3.31
N ILE A 20 -21.23 -43.41 -1.98
CA ILE A 20 -21.22 -42.23 -1.10
C ILE A 20 -19.96 -41.37 -1.32
N ILE A 21 -18.81 -42.00 -1.61
CA ILE A 21 -17.57 -41.27 -1.94
C ILE A 21 -17.67 -40.57 -3.31
N MET A 22 -18.48 -41.07 -4.25
CA MET A 22 -18.72 -40.43 -5.55
C MET A 22 -19.68 -39.23 -5.50
N PHE A 23 -20.44 -39.03 -4.41
CA PHE A 23 -21.35 -37.89 -4.23
C PHE A 23 -20.79 -36.78 -3.33
N ILE A 24 -19.59 -36.95 -2.77
CA ILE A 24 -18.80 -35.81 -2.30
C ILE A 24 -18.11 -35.24 -3.53
N ALA A 25 -18.88 -34.58 -4.40
CA ALA A 25 -18.28 -33.67 -5.34
C ALA A 25 -17.45 -32.69 -4.50
N PRO A 26 -16.14 -32.54 -4.71
CA PRO A 26 -15.52 -31.30 -4.30
C PRO A 26 -16.37 -30.21 -4.94
N THR A 27 -16.91 -29.31 -4.13
CA THR A 27 -17.29 -28.00 -4.68
C THR A 27 -16.01 -27.48 -5.29
N ALA A 28 -15.84 -27.70 -6.58
CA ALA A 28 -14.86 -27.02 -7.38
C ALA A 28 -15.29 -25.56 -7.28
N HIS A 29 -14.78 -24.85 -6.27
CA HIS A 29 -14.69 -23.41 -6.33
C HIS A 29 -13.77 -23.18 -7.51
N ALA A 30 -14.38 -22.93 -8.67
CA ALA A 30 -13.66 -22.30 -9.77
C ALA A 30 -13.06 -21.04 -9.16
N TRP A 31 -11.73 -20.99 -9.08
CA TRP A 31 -11.02 -19.77 -8.76
C TRP A 31 -11.54 -18.67 -9.69
N GLY A 32 -11.74 -17.49 -9.12
CA GLY A 32 -12.41 -16.40 -9.79
C GLY A 32 -11.70 -15.98 -11.07
N TYR A 33 -10.37 -16.11 -11.11
CA TYR A 33 -9.51 -15.66 -12.22
C TYR A 33 -9.84 -14.23 -12.66
N HIS A 34 -10.09 -13.32 -11.71
CA HIS A 34 -10.29 -11.90 -12.02
C HIS A 34 -9.46 -10.98 -11.14
N ALA A 35 -9.03 -9.87 -11.75
CA ALA A 35 -8.58 -8.68 -11.05
C ALA A 35 -9.62 -7.56 -11.17
N PHE A 36 -9.84 -6.81 -10.08
CA PHE A 36 -10.70 -5.64 -10.04
C PHE A 36 -10.00 -4.45 -9.40
N SER A 37 -9.88 -3.38 -10.17
CA SER A 37 -9.25 -2.13 -9.73
C SER A 37 -10.28 -1.00 -9.61
N VAL A 38 -10.26 -0.25 -8.52
CA VAL A 38 -11.19 0.85 -8.28
C VAL A 38 -10.41 2.10 -7.92
N GLY A 39 -10.77 3.19 -8.56
CA GLY A 39 -10.31 4.54 -8.28
C GLY A 39 -11.39 5.51 -8.69
N THR A 40 -11.19 6.80 -8.47
CA THR A 40 -12.14 7.81 -8.90
C THR A 40 -11.54 9.20 -8.97
N ASP A 41 -12.11 10.04 -9.82
CA ASP A 41 -11.93 11.49 -9.80
C ASP A 41 -12.87 12.08 -8.74
N TYR A 42 -12.31 12.67 -7.69
CA TYR A 42 -13.06 13.31 -6.61
C TYR A 42 -13.49 14.75 -6.93
N GLY A 43 -13.16 15.25 -8.12
CA GLY A 43 -13.53 16.56 -8.63
C GLY A 43 -12.51 17.66 -8.35
N SER A 44 -12.86 18.87 -8.80
CA SER A 44 -11.97 20.04 -8.77
C SER A 44 -11.42 20.32 -7.37
N GLY A 45 -10.10 20.51 -7.28
CA GLY A 45 -9.43 20.78 -6.02
C GLY A 45 -9.26 19.56 -5.12
N ASN A 46 -9.54 18.34 -5.61
CA ASN A 46 -9.28 17.09 -4.91
C ASN A 46 -8.41 16.12 -5.74
N ILE A 47 -8.05 14.99 -5.16
CA ILE A 47 -7.22 13.97 -5.82
C ILE A 47 -8.00 13.30 -6.96
N ASP A 48 -7.28 12.82 -7.97
CA ASP A 48 -7.81 11.91 -8.99
C ASP A 48 -7.00 10.61 -8.99
N THR A 49 -7.65 9.53 -8.59
CA THR A 49 -7.08 8.18 -8.48
C THR A 49 -7.51 7.27 -9.65
N SER A 50 -8.20 7.83 -10.64
CA SER A 50 -8.66 7.09 -11.83
C SER A 50 -7.47 6.50 -12.62
N SER A 51 -6.36 7.25 -12.68
CA SER A 51 -5.12 6.79 -13.32
C SER A 51 -4.48 5.60 -12.59
N ASP A 52 -4.56 5.55 -11.26
CA ASP A 52 -4.05 4.41 -10.47
C ASP A 52 -4.81 3.14 -10.81
N ALA A 53 -6.14 3.20 -10.82
CA ALA A 53 -7.00 2.04 -11.08
C ALA A 53 -6.88 1.51 -12.51
N THR A 54 -6.82 2.42 -13.49
CA THR A 54 -6.62 2.05 -14.90
C THR A 54 -5.23 1.44 -15.13
N THR A 55 -4.20 2.00 -14.49
CA THR A 55 -2.82 1.51 -14.57
C THR A 55 -2.69 0.13 -13.91
N ALA A 56 -3.21 -0.04 -12.69
CA ALA A 56 -3.22 -1.32 -11.98
C ALA A 56 -3.91 -2.41 -12.81
N SER A 57 -5.10 -2.12 -13.34
CA SER A 57 -5.81 -3.06 -14.21
C SER A 57 -5.05 -3.38 -15.49
N THR A 58 -4.29 -2.43 -16.04
CA THR A 58 -3.43 -2.68 -17.21
C THR A 58 -2.32 -3.67 -16.87
N TYR A 59 -1.66 -3.52 -15.71
CA TYR A 59 -0.66 -4.48 -15.25
C TYR A 59 -1.27 -5.85 -14.97
N TYR A 60 -2.38 -5.92 -14.22
CA TYR A 60 -3.00 -7.20 -13.89
C TYR A 60 -3.54 -7.94 -15.11
N SER A 61 -3.92 -7.21 -16.18
CA SER A 61 -4.33 -7.82 -17.46
C SER A 61 -3.25 -8.67 -18.13
N ARG A 62 -1.97 -8.52 -17.71
CA ARG A 62 -0.85 -9.34 -18.19
C ARG A 62 -0.90 -10.78 -17.67
N ILE A 63 -1.58 -11.02 -16.55
CA ILE A 63 -1.56 -12.31 -15.85
C ILE A 63 -2.95 -12.93 -15.66
N MET A 64 -4.02 -12.14 -15.72
CA MET A 64 -5.41 -12.62 -15.61
C MET A 64 -6.40 -11.63 -16.24
N PRO A 65 -7.65 -12.05 -16.53
CA PRO A 65 -8.73 -11.11 -16.82
C PRO A 65 -8.81 -10.00 -15.77
N SER A 66 -8.72 -8.75 -16.21
CA SER A 66 -8.73 -7.59 -15.32
C SER A 66 -9.74 -6.56 -15.79
N SER A 67 -10.42 -5.94 -14.85
CA SER A 67 -11.31 -4.81 -15.10
C SER A 67 -11.09 -3.71 -14.07
N TYR A 68 -11.55 -2.51 -14.40
CA TYR A 68 -11.52 -1.38 -13.48
C TYR A 68 -12.84 -0.62 -13.45
N SER A 69 -13.01 0.18 -12.39
CA SER A 69 -14.02 1.22 -12.31
C SER A 69 -13.38 2.54 -11.87
N ILE A 70 -13.57 3.59 -12.66
CA ILE A 70 -13.23 4.98 -12.30
C ILE A 70 -14.46 5.79 -11.86
N ILE A 71 -15.65 5.20 -11.98
CA ILE A 71 -16.94 5.75 -11.57
C ILE A 71 -17.59 4.73 -10.63
N PRO A 72 -17.02 4.50 -9.43
CA PRO A 72 -17.55 3.52 -8.50
C PRO A 72 -18.95 3.93 -8.06
N THR A 73 -19.84 2.94 -8.03
CA THR A 73 -21.17 3.05 -7.43
C THR A 73 -21.41 1.84 -6.55
N VAL A 74 -22.36 1.92 -5.63
CA VAL A 74 -22.75 0.77 -4.80
C VAL A 74 -23.03 -0.46 -5.68
N SER A 75 -23.78 -0.29 -6.77
CA SER A 75 -24.11 -1.37 -7.71
C SER A 75 -22.88 -1.97 -8.40
N ILE A 76 -21.89 -1.15 -8.75
CA ILE A 76 -20.64 -1.64 -9.32
C ILE A 76 -19.85 -2.44 -8.28
N MET A 77 -19.72 -1.90 -7.06
CA MET A 77 -18.94 -2.51 -5.98
C MET A 77 -19.56 -3.82 -5.48
N THR A 78 -20.89 -3.90 -5.37
CA THR A 78 -21.61 -5.12 -4.96
C THR A 78 -21.92 -6.05 -6.13
N GLY A 79 -21.66 -5.63 -7.36
CA GLY A 79 -21.99 -6.36 -8.57
C GLY A 79 -21.03 -7.52 -8.85
N SER A 80 -21.29 -8.21 -9.96
CA SER A 80 -20.53 -9.38 -10.38
C SER A 80 -19.99 -9.23 -11.80
N PHE A 81 -18.97 -10.01 -12.11
CA PHE A 81 -18.52 -10.26 -13.48
C PHE A 81 -19.55 -11.06 -14.27
N SER A 82 -19.34 -11.21 -15.58
CA SER A 82 -20.26 -11.92 -16.47
C SER A 82 -20.41 -13.41 -16.15
N ASP A 83 -19.43 -14.00 -15.47
CA ASP A 83 -19.47 -15.39 -14.97
C ASP A 83 -20.12 -15.52 -13.59
N GLY A 84 -20.60 -14.41 -13.01
CA GLY A 84 -21.29 -14.37 -11.72
C GLY A 84 -20.36 -14.22 -10.51
N LEU A 85 -19.04 -14.16 -10.67
CA LEU A 85 -18.15 -13.88 -9.54
C LEU A 85 -18.38 -12.45 -9.02
N PRO A 86 -18.65 -12.23 -7.72
CA PRO A 86 -18.72 -10.88 -7.14
C PRO A 86 -17.38 -10.16 -7.29
N ARG A 87 -17.39 -8.90 -7.75
CA ARG A 87 -16.16 -8.15 -8.01
C ARG A 87 -15.30 -7.98 -6.77
N ILE A 88 -15.92 -7.79 -5.61
CA ILE A 88 -15.23 -7.68 -4.33
C ILE A 88 -14.60 -8.99 -3.83
N LYS A 89 -14.83 -10.10 -4.53
CA LYS A 89 -14.21 -11.42 -4.26
C LYS A 89 -13.19 -11.81 -5.32
N SER A 90 -12.65 -10.82 -6.04
CA SER A 90 -11.60 -11.03 -7.04
C SER A 90 -10.33 -11.61 -6.41
N ASP A 91 -9.55 -12.33 -7.22
CA ASP A 91 -8.23 -12.84 -6.85
C ASP A 91 -7.26 -11.69 -6.58
N ILE A 92 -7.35 -10.62 -7.37
CA ILE A 92 -6.62 -9.37 -7.12
C ILE A 92 -7.60 -8.21 -6.97
N LEU A 93 -7.47 -7.48 -5.88
CA LEU A 93 -8.23 -6.27 -5.59
C LEU A 93 -7.28 -5.08 -5.44
N PHE A 94 -7.57 -3.98 -6.11
CA PHE A 94 -6.82 -2.74 -5.98
C PHE A 94 -7.79 -1.59 -5.77
N LEU A 95 -7.65 -0.88 -4.66
CA LEU A 95 -8.58 0.17 -4.23
C LEU A 95 -7.78 1.44 -3.93
N SER A 96 -7.79 2.42 -4.84
CA SER A 96 -7.08 3.70 -4.69
C SER A 96 -8.05 4.85 -4.41
N GLY A 97 -7.90 5.52 -3.27
CA GLY A 97 -8.84 6.56 -2.87
C GLY A 97 -8.50 7.23 -1.54
N HIS A 98 -9.49 7.93 -0.96
CA HIS A 98 -9.43 8.37 0.44
C HIS A 98 -9.64 7.21 1.39
N GLY A 99 -8.94 7.20 2.52
CA GLY A 99 -9.04 6.08 3.45
C GLY A 99 -8.61 6.42 4.86
N ASN A 100 -8.84 5.47 5.75
CA ASN A 100 -8.37 5.46 7.12
C ASN A 100 -8.10 4.01 7.53
N PHE A 101 -7.74 3.77 8.79
CA PHE A 101 -7.45 2.43 9.30
C PHE A 101 -8.60 1.45 9.10
N ASN A 102 -9.86 1.88 8.96
CA ASN A 102 -11.00 0.98 8.84
C ASN A 102 -11.74 1.03 7.49
N ASN A 103 -11.36 1.91 6.56
CA ASN A 103 -12.09 2.08 5.30
C ASN A 103 -11.26 2.65 4.15
N VAL A 104 -11.75 2.41 2.93
CA VAL A 104 -11.44 3.21 1.74
C VAL A 104 -12.78 3.64 1.14
N VAL A 105 -12.91 4.92 0.80
CA VAL A 105 -14.16 5.53 0.36
C VAL A 105 -14.01 6.22 -0.99
N PHE A 106 -15.07 6.17 -1.78
CA PHE A 106 -15.17 6.76 -3.10
C PHE A 106 -16.44 7.61 -3.18
N ASN A 107 -16.36 8.77 -3.84
CA ASN A 107 -17.49 9.63 -4.13
C ASN A 107 -17.20 10.43 -5.41
N TYR A 108 -17.46 9.80 -6.55
CA TYR A 108 -17.16 10.33 -7.89
C TYR A 108 -17.72 11.75 -8.08
N HIS A 109 -16.85 12.73 -8.33
CA HIS A 109 -17.16 14.16 -8.38
C HIS A 109 -18.15 14.63 -7.29
N GLN A 110 -18.05 14.06 -6.09
CA GLN A 110 -18.85 14.49 -4.94
C GLN A 110 -20.37 14.33 -5.15
N GLN A 111 -20.78 13.44 -6.07
CA GLN A 111 -22.18 13.31 -6.47
C GLN A 111 -23.11 12.75 -5.40
N GLY A 112 -22.58 12.18 -4.32
CA GLY A 112 -23.40 11.63 -3.24
C GLY A 112 -24.13 10.34 -3.62
N GLY A 113 -25.11 9.93 -2.81
CA GLY A 113 -26.02 8.84 -3.12
C GLY A 113 -25.31 7.53 -3.47
N THR A 114 -25.58 6.98 -4.66
CA THR A 114 -24.99 5.70 -5.10
C THR A 114 -23.46 5.78 -5.29
N TYR A 115 -22.89 6.97 -5.45
CA TYR A 115 -21.45 7.17 -5.62
C TYR A 115 -20.71 7.15 -4.29
N LYS A 116 -21.36 7.46 -3.15
CA LYS A 116 -20.79 7.31 -1.81
C LYS A 116 -20.72 5.83 -1.45
N THR A 117 -19.63 5.19 -1.85
CA THR A 117 -19.38 3.76 -1.63
C THR A 117 -17.93 3.51 -1.23
N GLY A 118 -17.55 2.26 -1.04
CA GLY A 118 -16.22 1.90 -0.55
C GLY A 118 -16.19 0.55 0.13
N VAL A 119 -15.15 0.32 0.90
CA VAL A 119 -14.97 -0.90 1.69
C VAL A 119 -14.80 -0.58 3.16
N TYR A 120 -15.24 -1.51 4.01
CA TYR A 120 -15.10 -1.42 5.46
C TYR A 120 -14.44 -2.66 6.01
N TYR A 121 -13.53 -2.48 6.96
CA TYR A 121 -12.70 -3.53 7.55
C TYR A 121 -13.43 -4.68 8.26
N THR A 122 -14.75 -4.63 8.42
CA THR A 122 -15.53 -5.70 9.07
C THR A 122 -16.75 -6.09 8.22
N ASN A 123 -17.97 -5.91 8.72
CA ASN A 123 -19.21 -6.20 8.01
C ASN A 123 -19.66 -4.98 7.20
N SER A 124 -20.43 -5.20 6.14
CA SER A 124 -21.01 -4.10 5.37
C SER A 124 -21.83 -3.18 6.26
N CYS A 125 -21.71 -1.87 6.05
CA CYS A 125 -22.38 -0.88 6.86
C CYS A 125 -22.74 0.36 6.05
N THR A 126 -23.60 1.19 6.63
CA THR A 126 -23.85 2.55 6.15
C THR A 126 -23.42 3.55 7.22
N ALA A 127 -22.49 4.44 6.88
CA ALA A 127 -21.97 5.47 7.78
C ALA A 127 -21.73 6.76 6.98
N ASP A 128 -22.09 7.92 7.52
CA ASP A 128 -21.87 9.24 6.90
C ASP A 128 -22.38 9.35 5.45
N GLY A 129 -23.46 8.63 5.13
CA GLY A 129 -24.05 8.56 3.79
C GLY A 129 -23.35 7.60 2.83
N TYR A 130 -22.26 6.95 3.24
CA TYR A 130 -21.56 5.91 2.48
C TYR A 130 -22.16 4.54 2.69
N THR A 131 -22.37 3.79 1.61
CA THR A 131 -22.64 2.35 1.67
C THR A 131 -21.35 1.58 1.41
N LEU A 132 -20.79 1.01 2.48
CA LEU A 132 -19.49 0.34 2.47
C LEU A 132 -19.66 -1.17 2.48
N ILE A 133 -18.90 -1.85 1.64
CA ILE A 133 -18.87 -3.30 1.53
C ILE A 133 -17.88 -3.85 2.55
N GLY A 134 -18.34 -4.75 3.43
CA GLY A 134 -17.49 -5.36 4.44
C GLY A 134 -16.47 -6.32 3.84
N LEU A 135 -15.28 -6.40 4.42
CA LEU A 135 -14.29 -7.42 4.04
C LEU A 135 -14.66 -8.83 4.56
N ASN A 136 -15.38 -8.90 5.69
CA ASN A 136 -15.77 -10.17 6.29
C ASN A 136 -16.66 -10.99 5.32
N GLY A 137 -16.25 -12.24 5.05
CA GLY A 137 -16.91 -13.13 4.09
C GLY A 137 -16.63 -12.86 2.61
N ASN A 138 -15.77 -11.87 2.30
CA ASN A 138 -15.42 -11.49 0.94
C ASN A 138 -13.97 -11.78 0.54
N MET A 139 -13.06 -12.07 1.49
CA MET A 139 -11.62 -12.19 1.21
C MET A 139 -11.07 -13.62 1.01
N LEU A 140 -11.87 -14.67 1.26
CA LEU A 140 -11.40 -16.07 1.28
C LEU A 140 -10.66 -16.57 0.02
N ASN A 141 -10.92 -15.96 -1.14
CA ASN A 141 -10.30 -16.35 -2.41
C ASN A 141 -9.39 -15.25 -2.98
N THR A 142 -9.14 -14.19 -2.20
CA THR A 142 -8.33 -13.06 -2.64
C THR A 142 -6.86 -13.38 -2.40
N GLN A 143 -6.07 -13.35 -3.46
CA GLN A 143 -4.63 -13.58 -3.39
C GLN A 143 -3.89 -12.32 -2.98
N LEU A 144 -4.28 -11.17 -3.55
CA LEU A 144 -3.73 -9.88 -3.21
C LEU A 144 -4.84 -8.83 -3.13
N ILE A 145 -4.83 -8.05 -2.05
CA ILE A 145 -5.58 -6.80 -1.99
C ILE A 145 -4.67 -5.62 -1.64
N VAL A 146 -4.73 -4.56 -2.43
CA VAL A 146 -3.98 -3.32 -2.23
C VAL A 146 -4.93 -2.20 -1.87
N PHE A 147 -4.82 -1.69 -0.65
CA PHE A 147 -5.54 -0.52 -0.16
C PHE A 147 -4.69 0.73 -0.34
N ALA A 148 -4.65 1.25 -1.55
CA ALA A 148 -3.94 2.46 -1.95
C ALA A 148 -4.62 3.73 -1.40
N ALA A 149 -4.59 3.89 -0.08
CA ALA A 149 -5.15 5.04 0.62
C ALA A 149 -4.43 5.30 1.95
N CYS A 150 -4.66 6.48 2.54
CA CYS A 150 -4.05 6.90 3.80
C CYS A 150 -4.40 5.96 4.97
N LYS A 151 -3.38 5.62 5.78
CA LYS A 151 -3.51 4.94 7.08
C LYS A 151 -4.23 3.58 7.08
N THR A 152 -4.40 2.92 5.94
CA THR A 152 -5.10 1.63 5.80
C THR A 152 -4.42 0.46 6.51
N ALA A 153 -3.15 0.63 6.91
CA ALA A 153 -2.38 -0.32 7.72
C ALA A 153 -1.94 0.28 9.08
N SER A 154 -2.51 1.40 9.50
CA SER A 154 -2.15 2.08 10.75
C SER A 154 -2.71 1.37 11.99
N GLY A 155 -1.92 1.27 13.06
CA GLY A 155 -2.31 0.53 14.27
C GLY A 155 -2.29 -0.99 14.08
N THR A 156 -2.90 -1.73 15.01
CA THR A 156 -2.91 -3.20 15.02
C THR A 156 -4.15 -3.80 14.35
N ASP A 157 -5.31 -3.17 14.55
CA ASP A 157 -6.59 -3.56 13.96
C ASP A 157 -6.94 -2.57 12.86
N ASN A 158 -6.70 -2.98 11.60
CA ASN A 158 -6.80 -2.10 10.44
C ASN A 158 -7.27 -2.86 9.21
N LEU A 159 -7.53 -2.12 8.12
CA LEU A 159 -8.16 -2.60 6.91
C LEU A 159 -7.32 -3.69 6.25
N ALA A 160 -6.00 -3.47 6.15
CA ALA A 160 -5.07 -4.47 5.61
C ALA A 160 -5.01 -5.72 6.50
N SER A 161 -4.80 -5.57 7.82
CA SER A 161 -4.72 -6.71 8.74
C SER A 161 -6.02 -7.53 8.77
N ASN A 162 -7.18 -6.87 8.72
CA ASN A 162 -8.47 -7.54 8.63
C ASN A 162 -8.68 -8.27 7.31
N ALA A 163 -8.26 -7.69 6.18
CA ALA A 163 -8.37 -8.37 4.90
C ALA A 163 -7.66 -9.73 4.90
N HIS A 164 -6.44 -9.76 5.44
CA HIS A 164 -5.69 -10.99 5.66
C HIS A 164 -6.41 -11.93 6.63
N ASN A 165 -6.88 -11.43 7.78
CA ASN A 165 -7.61 -12.24 8.76
C ASN A 165 -8.91 -12.87 8.21
N TYR A 166 -9.54 -12.24 7.21
CA TYR A 166 -10.72 -12.78 6.52
C TYR A 166 -10.41 -13.68 5.32
N GLY A 167 -9.13 -13.97 5.09
CA GLY A 167 -8.68 -15.02 4.16
C GLY A 167 -7.91 -14.53 2.94
N ALA A 168 -7.61 -13.23 2.82
CA ALA A 168 -6.70 -12.79 1.77
C ALA A 168 -5.29 -13.37 2.01
N ILE A 169 -4.63 -13.90 0.96
CA ILE A 169 -3.28 -14.47 1.08
C ILE A 169 -2.27 -13.38 1.44
N ALA A 170 -2.37 -12.23 0.76
CA ALA A 170 -1.61 -11.04 1.04
C ALA A 170 -2.49 -9.78 0.95
N SER A 171 -2.18 -8.80 1.79
CA SER A 171 -2.80 -7.48 1.73
C SER A 171 -1.78 -6.39 1.99
N VAL A 172 -1.88 -5.28 1.25
CA VAL A 172 -0.98 -4.12 1.36
C VAL A 172 -1.78 -2.89 1.75
N GLY A 173 -1.27 -2.12 2.70
CA GLY A 173 -1.80 -0.80 3.07
C GLY A 173 -0.70 0.10 3.61
N TRP A 174 -1.01 1.33 4.02
CA TRP A 174 -0.02 2.30 4.51
C TRP A 174 -0.21 2.61 5.99
N THR A 175 0.88 2.70 6.75
CA THR A 175 0.80 3.05 8.18
C THR A 175 0.64 4.56 8.41
N ALA A 176 1.02 5.37 7.41
CA ALA A 176 0.91 6.83 7.41
C ALA A 176 -0.06 7.37 6.35
N SER A 177 -0.29 8.68 6.37
CA SER A 177 -0.93 9.39 5.26
C SER A 177 0.03 9.46 4.06
N VAL A 178 -0.51 9.38 2.84
CA VAL A 178 0.27 9.34 1.61
C VAL A 178 -0.14 10.43 0.64
N VAL A 179 0.84 11.00 -0.06
CA VAL A 179 0.65 12.08 -1.04
C VAL A 179 0.36 11.47 -2.41
N SER A 180 -0.77 11.86 -3.01
CA SER A 180 -1.31 11.25 -4.23
C SER A 180 -0.30 11.13 -5.38
N THR A 181 0.42 12.20 -5.72
CA THR A 181 1.35 12.23 -6.86
C THR A 181 2.51 11.25 -6.71
N THR A 182 3.17 11.25 -5.55
CA THR A 182 4.23 10.28 -5.23
C THR A 182 3.69 8.87 -5.07
N HIS A 183 2.46 8.74 -4.56
CA HIS A 183 1.82 7.45 -4.36
C HIS A 183 1.49 6.77 -5.69
N SER A 184 0.91 7.48 -6.66
CA SER A 184 0.70 6.97 -8.02
C SER A 184 2.01 6.49 -8.66
N THR A 185 3.11 7.21 -8.46
CA THR A 185 4.43 6.80 -8.96
C THR A 185 4.93 5.52 -8.29
N TRP A 186 4.76 5.41 -6.97
CA TRP A 186 5.08 4.20 -6.21
C TRP A 186 4.21 3.01 -6.65
N LEU A 187 2.89 3.20 -6.79
CA LEU A 187 1.93 2.18 -7.19
C LEU A 187 2.20 1.67 -8.60
N ASN A 188 2.60 2.55 -9.53
CA ASN A 188 3.01 2.16 -10.87
C ASN A 188 4.19 1.17 -10.83
N ARG A 189 5.25 1.48 -10.05
CA ARG A 189 6.42 0.61 -9.87
C ARG A 189 6.04 -0.71 -9.20
N PHE A 190 5.24 -0.65 -8.14
CA PHE A 190 4.77 -1.83 -7.42
C PHE A 190 3.94 -2.76 -8.33
N ASN A 191 2.96 -2.23 -9.07
CA ASN A 191 2.06 -3.02 -9.91
C ASN A 191 2.77 -3.64 -11.12
N ASP A 192 3.74 -2.93 -11.72
CA ASP A 192 4.59 -3.49 -12.77
C ASP A 192 5.41 -4.68 -12.24
N TYR A 193 6.02 -4.52 -11.07
CA TYR A 193 6.91 -5.51 -10.50
C TYR A 193 6.17 -6.76 -10.00
N VAL A 194 5.05 -6.57 -9.29
CA VAL A 194 4.27 -7.68 -8.71
C VAL A 194 3.64 -8.57 -9.79
N THR A 195 3.31 -8.01 -10.96
CA THR A 195 2.78 -8.77 -12.11
C THR A 195 3.85 -9.49 -12.92
N SER A 196 5.13 -9.25 -12.62
CA SER A 196 6.26 -9.83 -13.35
C SER A 196 6.84 -11.09 -12.67
N SER A 197 6.05 -11.82 -11.88
CA SER A 197 6.43 -13.06 -11.14
C SER A 197 7.22 -12.86 -9.85
N HIS A 198 7.18 -11.65 -9.31
CA HIS A 198 7.84 -11.34 -8.04
C HIS A 198 6.87 -11.46 -6.87
N SER A 199 7.42 -11.68 -5.69
CA SER A 199 6.69 -11.63 -4.43
C SER A 199 6.18 -10.19 -4.17
N VAL A 200 5.12 -10.05 -3.37
CA VAL A 200 4.64 -8.72 -2.94
C VAL A 200 5.75 -7.96 -2.21
N GLN A 201 6.56 -8.65 -1.40
CA GLN A 201 7.70 -8.05 -0.72
C GLN A 201 8.75 -7.53 -1.69
N ALA A 202 9.08 -8.29 -2.75
CA ALA A 202 10.04 -7.83 -3.76
C ALA A 202 9.48 -6.64 -4.56
N ALA A 203 8.17 -6.58 -4.81
CA ALA A 203 7.53 -5.43 -5.42
C ALA A 203 7.54 -4.17 -4.53
N VAL A 204 7.34 -4.34 -3.21
CA VAL A 204 7.52 -3.25 -2.24
C VAL A 204 8.96 -2.77 -2.21
N ASN A 205 9.94 -3.69 -2.15
CA ASN A 205 11.37 -3.32 -2.18
C ASN A 205 11.71 -2.57 -3.47
N TYR A 206 11.27 -3.07 -4.63
CA TYR A 206 11.48 -2.38 -5.90
C TYR A 206 10.87 -0.97 -5.90
N ALA A 207 9.63 -0.79 -5.44
CA ALA A 207 9.04 0.54 -5.36
C ALA A 207 9.77 1.45 -4.35
N ASN A 208 10.18 0.90 -3.20
CA ASN A 208 10.96 1.59 -2.18
C ASN A 208 12.40 1.89 -2.58
N SER A 209 12.92 1.25 -3.64
CA SER A 209 14.28 1.48 -4.12
C SER A 209 14.54 2.89 -4.63
N PHE A 210 13.48 3.66 -4.92
CA PHE A 210 13.57 4.99 -5.50
C PHE A 210 13.49 6.11 -4.45
N THR A 211 14.00 7.28 -4.81
CA THR A 211 13.83 8.52 -4.04
C THR A 211 12.46 9.14 -4.29
N TYR A 212 11.86 9.68 -3.23
CA TYR A 212 10.58 10.38 -3.25
C TYR A 212 10.72 11.69 -2.48
N LEU A 213 9.78 12.61 -2.70
CA LEU A 213 9.70 13.82 -1.88
C LEU A 213 9.56 13.45 -0.40
N PRO A 214 10.19 14.23 0.49
CA PRO A 214 10.01 14.03 1.92
C PRO A 214 8.55 14.25 2.32
N LEU A 215 8.16 13.69 3.46
CA LEU A 215 6.78 13.72 3.99
C LEU A 215 5.71 13.04 3.11
N SER A 216 6.11 12.40 2.00
CA SER A 216 5.21 11.69 1.07
C SER A 216 4.53 10.46 1.66
N GLY A 217 5.13 9.83 2.67
CA GLY A 217 4.61 8.65 3.35
C GLY A 217 4.63 7.34 2.54
N VAL A 218 5.01 7.37 1.26
CA VAL A 218 4.83 6.23 0.34
C VAL A 218 5.62 4.98 0.71
N LYS A 219 6.79 5.11 1.35
CA LYS A 219 7.61 3.98 1.80
C LYS A 219 7.06 3.28 3.06
N THR A 220 5.99 3.80 3.66
CA THR A 220 5.33 3.20 4.84
C THR A 220 4.36 2.05 4.49
N ALA A 221 4.45 1.52 3.27
CA ALA A 221 3.69 0.37 2.82
C ALA A 221 3.98 -0.84 3.71
N LYS A 222 2.92 -1.47 4.19
CA LYS A 222 2.94 -2.63 5.08
C LYS A 222 2.15 -3.78 4.49
N ILE A 223 2.72 -4.97 4.60
CA ILE A 223 2.20 -6.23 4.10
C ILE A 223 1.68 -7.03 5.29
N TYR A 224 0.52 -7.64 5.12
CA TYR A 224 0.01 -8.71 5.99
C TYR A 224 -0.18 -9.97 5.15
N GLY A 225 0.04 -11.12 5.78
CA GLY A 225 -0.02 -12.43 5.14
C GLY A 225 1.32 -12.94 4.67
N THR A 226 1.30 -14.00 3.85
CA THR A 226 2.56 -14.55 3.32
C THR A 226 3.13 -13.59 2.28
N ASN A 227 4.43 -13.68 1.95
CA ASN A 227 5.13 -12.85 0.96
C ASN A 227 4.48 -12.81 -0.45
N GLY A 228 3.29 -13.38 -0.64
CA GLY A 228 2.31 -12.90 -1.61
C GLY A 228 2.69 -13.29 -3.02
N TRP A 229 3.12 -14.54 -3.21
CA TRP A 229 3.33 -15.04 -4.56
C TRP A 229 2.00 -15.05 -5.29
N ILE A 230 1.88 -14.25 -6.36
CA ILE A 230 0.75 -14.28 -7.27
C ILE A 230 1.02 -15.42 -8.25
N PRO A 231 0.26 -16.52 -8.26
CA PRO A 231 0.47 -17.62 -9.19
C PRO A 231 0.29 -17.15 -10.62
N HIS A 232 1.32 -17.36 -11.43
CA HIS A 232 1.21 -17.29 -12.87
C HIS A 232 0.41 -18.48 -13.39
N ILE A 233 -0.48 -18.21 -14.34
CA ILE A 233 -1.09 -19.24 -15.19
C ILE A 233 0.01 -19.78 -16.11
N SER A 234 0.84 -20.68 -15.60
CA SER A 234 1.57 -21.70 -16.38
C SER A 234 2.38 -22.70 -15.55
N ASP A 235 2.62 -22.48 -14.25
CA ASP A 235 3.43 -23.44 -13.49
C ASP A 235 2.57 -24.51 -12.82
N GLU A 236 2.11 -25.48 -13.61
CA GLU A 236 1.93 -26.84 -13.11
C GLU A 236 3.29 -27.36 -12.63
N GLY A 237 3.56 -27.16 -11.34
CA GLY A 237 4.65 -27.84 -10.65
C GLY A 237 5.78 -26.93 -10.18
N LEU A 238 5.50 -26.04 -9.23
CA LEU A 238 6.52 -25.56 -8.31
C LEU A 238 6.02 -25.72 -6.87
N SER A 239 6.85 -26.37 -6.07
CA SER A 239 6.64 -26.65 -4.66
C SER A 239 6.28 -25.37 -3.90
N SER A 240 5.30 -25.47 -3.00
CA SER A 240 4.97 -24.43 -2.03
C SER A 240 6.26 -23.78 -1.47
N PRO A 241 6.33 -22.45 -1.39
CA PRO A 241 7.43 -21.80 -0.70
C PRO A 241 7.52 -22.41 0.70
N ILE A 242 8.70 -22.93 1.06
CA ILE A 242 8.98 -23.34 2.43
C ILE A 242 8.85 -22.08 3.28
N ILE A 243 7.79 -22.04 4.07
CA ILE A 243 7.56 -21.05 5.12
C ILE A 243 8.69 -21.28 6.13
N PRO A 244 9.59 -20.33 6.39
CA PRO A 244 10.25 -20.32 7.68
C PRO A 244 9.14 -20.09 8.70
N GLU A 245 8.78 -21.10 9.48
CA GLU A 245 8.17 -20.83 10.78
C GLU A 245 9.11 -19.82 11.44
N THR A 246 8.65 -18.59 11.63
CA THR A 246 9.38 -17.62 12.43
C THR A 246 9.41 -18.20 13.82
N ASP A 247 10.53 -18.86 14.14
CA ASP A 247 10.85 -19.33 15.48
C ASP A 247 10.70 -18.10 16.40
N GLU A 248 9.74 -18.15 17.33
CA GLU A 248 9.43 -17.06 18.28
C GLU A 248 10.63 -16.67 19.17
N ASN A 249 11.77 -17.34 19.00
CA ASN A 249 13.06 -16.90 19.48
C ASN A 249 13.60 -15.74 18.64
N TYR A 250 12.93 -14.58 18.74
CA TYR A 250 13.51 -13.30 18.42
C TYR A 250 14.86 -13.19 19.14
N ARG A 251 15.96 -13.37 18.39
CA ARG A 251 17.22 -12.71 18.75
C ARG A 251 16.84 -11.26 19.02
N ASN A 252 17.39 -10.65 20.08
CA ASN A 252 17.29 -9.20 20.30
C ASN A 252 17.78 -8.48 19.04
N PHE A 253 16.87 -8.26 18.11
CA PHE A 253 17.13 -7.72 16.80
C PHE A 253 16.89 -6.23 16.94
N ASP A 254 17.99 -5.52 17.15
CA ASP A 254 17.97 -4.08 17.27
C ASP A 254 18.28 -3.49 15.89
N ILE A 255 17.21 -3.16 15.17
CA ILE A 255 17.33 -2.54 13.84
C ILE A 255 18.15 -1.24 13.90
N MET A 256 18.12 -0.52 15.03
CA MET A 256 18.93 0.70 15.20
C MET A 256 20.41 0.37 15.25
N LYS A 257 20.80 -0.70 15.94
CA LYS A 257 22.20 -1.16 15.96
C LYS A 257 22.70 -1.53 14.56
N ILE A 258 21.86 -2.18 13.75
CA ILE A 258 22.20 -2.52 12.36
C ILE A 258 22.34 -1.26 11.52
N SER A 259 21.45 -0.29 11.68
CA SER A 259 21.57 1.01 11.02
C SER A 259 22.88 1.70 11.37
N ASP A 260 23.30 1.68 12.64
CA ASP A 260 24.57 2.26 13.08
C ASP A 260 25.78 1.54 12.45
N ASP A 261 25.79 0.20 12.46
CA ASP A 261 26.85 -0.60 11.84
C ASP A 261 26.93 -0.36 10.31
N LEU A 262 25.78 -0.22 9.65
CA LEU A 262 25.70 0.10 8.21
C LEU A 262 26.18 1.53 7.91
N MET A 263 25.84 2.51 8.74
CA MET A 263 26.31 3.88 8.61
C MET A 263 27.84 3.94 8.63
N VAL A 264 28.47 3.22 9.57
CA VAL A 264 29.94 3.08 9.65
C VAL A 264 30.49 2.38 8.41
N ARG A 265 29.86 1.28 7.98
CA ARG A 265 30.30 0.51 6.80
C ARG A 265 30.24 1.32 5.51
N LEU A 266 29.23 2.18 5.37
CA LEU A 266 29.04 3.08 4.22
C LEU A 266 29.91 4.34 4.32
N GLY A 267 30.61 4.56 5.44
CA GLY A 267 31.45 5.74 5.65
C GLY A 267 30.64 7.04 5.75
N LEU A 268 29.41 6.95 6.23
CA LEU A 268 28.50 8.09 6.37
C LEU A 268 28.80 8.85 7.67
N ASP A 269 28.65 10.17 7.61
CA ASP A 269 28.82 11.04 8.77
C ASP A 269 27.50 11.11 9.58
N PRO A 270 27.50 10.69 10.86
CA PRO A 270 26.31 10.70 11.69
C PRO A 270 25.75 12.10 11.96
N PHE A 271 26.55 13.16 11.78
CA PHE A 271 26.09 14.55 11.97
C PHE A 271 25.41 15.13 10.73
N SER A 272 25.54 14.48 9.58
CA SER A 272 24.96 14.91 8.30
C SER A 272 24.16 13.81 7.60
N THR A 273 23.70 12.81 8.36
CA THR A 273 22.88 11.69 7.86
C THR A 273 21.67 11.49 8.76
N ASP A 274 20.46 11.57 8.19
CA ASP A 274 19.22 11.14 8.84
C ASP A 274 18.94 9.66 8.48
N ILE A 275 18.42 8.88 9.42
CA ILE A 275 18.13 7.46 9.24
C ILE A 275 16.63 7.23 9.34
N ARG A 276 16.03 6.69 8.28
CA ARG A 276 14.60 6.38 8.22
C ARG A 276 14.40 4.90 8.04
N VAL A 277 13.65 4.29 8.96
CA VAL A 277 13.39 2.85 8.96
C VAL A 277 11.92 2.60 8.68
N TYR A 278 11.65 1.76 7.70
CA TYR A 278 10.31 1.34 7.29
C TYR A 278 10.21 -0.18 7.37
N GLU A 279 9.35 -0.70 8.25
CA GLU A 279 9.06 -2.14 8.32
C GLU A 279 7.87 -2.47 7.42
N SER A 280 8.13 -3.22 6.33
CA SER A 280 7.06 -3.67 5.43
C SER A 280 6.42 -4.97 5.90
N TYR A 281 7.18 -5.84 6.54
CA TYR A 281 6.76 -7.11 7.12
C TYR A 281 7.69 -7.45 8.29
N PRO A 282 7.26 -8.20 9.32
CA PRO A 282 8.17 -8.58 10.40
C PRO A 282 9.48 -9.19 9.90
N GLY A 283 10.61 -8.54 10.21
CA GLY A 283 11.94 -8.95 9.74
C GLY A 283 12.35 -8.42 8.36
N TYR A 284 11.53 -7.59 7.73
CA TYR A 284 11.77 -6.97 6.43
C TYR A 284 11.72 -5.45 6.54
N TYR A 285 12.84 -4.80 6.28
CA TYR A 285 13.01 -3.36 6.46
C TYR A 285 13.57 -2.70 5.20
N THR A 286 13.06 -1.52 4.89
CA THR A 286 13.75 -0.52 4.06
C THR A 286 14.37 0.50 5.00
N ILE A 287 15.65 0.80 4.84
CA ILE A 287 16.36 1.83 5.60
C ILE A 287 16.91 2.87 4.61
N ASP A 288 16.46 4.12 4.72
CA ASP A 288 17.05 5.22 3.97
C ASP A 288 18.05 5.97 4.85
N PHE A 289 19.28 6.11 4.35
CA PHE A 289 20.28 7.02 4.90
C PHE A 289 20.28 8.29 4.05
N VAL A 290 19.64 9.33 4.56
CA VAL A 290 19.39 10.59 3.84
C VAL A 290 20.48 11.59 4.20
N ARG A 291 21.22 12.09 3.20
CA ARG A 291 22.20 13.15 3.43
C ARG A 291 21.49 14.45 3.78
N MET A 292 21.97 15.08 4.85
CA MET A 292 21.51 16.36 5.38
C MET A 292 22.55 17.46 5.12
N VAL A 293 22.08 18.68 4.87
CA VAL A 293 22.89 19.91 4.91
C VAL A 293 22.31 20.81 6.00
N GLY A 294 22.89 20.76 7.19
CA GLY A 294 22.28 21.35 8.38
C GLY A 294 20.93 20.69 8.67
N VAL A 295 19.83 21.44 8.54
CA VAL A 295 18.45 20.95 8.72
C VAL A 295 17.75 20.62 7.40
N VAL A 296 18.46 20.68 6.27
CA VAL A 296 17.91 20.48 4.93
C VAL A 296 18.12 19.05 4.47
N GLU A 297 17.03 18.36 4.15
CA GLU A 297 17.04 17.06 3.50
C GLU A 297 17.44 17.17 2.02
N THR A 298 18.06 16.13 1.49
CA THR A 298 18.45 16.09 0.08
C THR A 298 17.97 14.80 -0.57
N ASP A 299 17.97 14.74 -1.90
CA ASP A 299 17.73 13.51 -2.67
C ASP A 299 18.96 12.59 -2.76
N SER A 300 20.06 12.91 -2.05
CA SER A 300 21.25 12.07 -1.93
C SER A 300 21.04 11.02 -0.84
N ILE A 301 20.74 9.78 -1.22
CA ILE A 301 20.27 8.74 -0.31
C ILE A 301 20.96 7.40 -0.61
N TYR A 302 21.28 6.64 0.44
CA TYR A 302 21.46 5.19 0.33
C TYR A 302 20.18 4.48 0.79
N THR A 303 19.61 3.61 -0.04
CA THR A 303 18.48 2.77 0.33
C THR A 303 18.99 1.37 0.60
N VAL A 304 18.71 0.83 1.80
CA VAL A 304 19.16 -0.50 2.22
C VAL A 304 17.96 -1.39 2.50
N PHE A 305 18.02 -2.63 2.03
CA PHE A 305 17.02 -3.65 2.29
C PHE A 305 17.56 -4.70 3.27
N ILE A 306 16.81 -4.92 4.34
CA ILE A 306 17.01 -6.02 5.27
C ILE A 306 15.89 -7.03 5.03
N GLU A 307 16.23 -8.29 4.83
CA GLU A 307 15.27 -9.40 4.68
C GLU A 307 15.63 -10.52 5.65
N ASN A 308 14.63 -11.01 6.39
CA ASN A 308 14.84 -12.01 7.44
C ASN A 308 15.99 -11.62 8.38
N TYR A 309 16.06 -10.34 8.76
CA TYR A 309 17.08 -9.82 9.67
C TYR A 309 18.51 -9.76 9.11
N ASP A 310 18.71 -10.09 7.82
CA ASP A 310 20.00 -10.01 7.14
C ASP A 310 20.01 -8.93 6.07
N LEU A 311 21.17 -8.32 5.82
CA LEU A 311 21.37 -7.38 4.72
C LEU A 311 21.15 -8.10 3.38
N SER A 312 20.16 -7.66 2.62
CA SER A 312 19.83 -8.21 1.30
C SER A 312 20.48 -7.38 0.19
N GLU A 313 20.26 -6.07 0.18
CA GLU A 313 20.68 -5.20 -0.92
C GLU A 313 20.95 -3.77 -0.44
N ILE A 314 21.85 -3.06 -1.14
CA ILE A 314 22.14 -1.63 -0.96
C ILE A 314 22.04 -0.97 -2.33
N ILE A 315 21.26 0.10 -2.41
CA ILE A 315 21.10 0.93 -3.59
C ILE A 315 21.64 2.33 -3.29
N ASP A 316 22.59 2.75 -4.11
CA ASP A 316 23.28 4.04 -3.97
C ASP A 316 22.67 5.06 -4.94
N HIS A 317 21.90 6.01 -4.40
CA HIS A 317 21.46 7.22 -5.10
C HIS A 317 22.25 8.45 -4.64
N SER A 318 23.33 8.25 -3.90
CA SER A 318 24.08 9.33 -3.30
C SER A 318 24.85 10.11 -4.35
N TYR A 319 25.09 11.37 -4.03
CA TYR A 319 25.95 12.25 -4.78
C TYR A 319 26.66 13.22 -3.84
N LEU A 320 27.75 13.79 -4.35
CA LEU A 320 28.52 14.80 -3.66
C LEU A 320 27.87 16.17 -3.85
N ILE A 321 27.61 16.86 -2.74
CA ILE A 321 27.26 18.27 -2.71
C ILE A 321 28.59 19.03 -2.57
N ASP A 322 28.86 19.92 -3.52
CA ASP A 322 30.06 20.75 -3.48
C ASP A 322 29.92 21.89 -2.44
N PRO A 323 31.04 22.47 -1.95
CA PRO A 323 30.99 23.49 -0.92
C PRO A 323 30.21 24.76 -1.28
N GLU A 324 30.12 25.13 -2.57
CA GLU A 324 29.37 26.32 -3.00
C GLU A 324 27.87 26.06 -2.88
N THR A 325 27.43 24.89 -3.35
CA THR A 325 26.03 24.44 -3.19
C THR A 325 25.66 24.28 -1.72
N GLU A 326 26.55 23.72 -0.89
CA GLU A 326 26.32 23.60 0.56
C GLU A 326 26.12 24.96 1.22
N GLN A 327 26.97 25.94 0.92
CA GLN A 327 26.82 27.31 1.45
C GLN A 327 25.55 28.00 0.95
N LYS A 328 25.16 27.75 -0.31
CA LYS A 328 23.89 28.22 -0.88
C LYS A 328 22.69 27.70 -0.07
N ILE A 329 22.65 26.40 0.18
CA ILE A 329 21.58 25.74 0.96
C ILE A 329 21.51 26.33 2.38
N LEU A 330 22.64 26.41 3.07
CA LEU A 330 22.70 26.94 4.43
C LEU A 330 22.28 28.41 4.49
N LYS A 331 22.64 29.21 3.48
CA LYS A 331 22.24 30.62 3.40
C LYS A 331 20.73 30.78 3.21
N ALA A 332 20.11 29.98 2.36
CA ALA A 332 18.67 30.02 2.11
C ALA A 332 17.88 29.78 3.41
N VAL A 333 18.21 28.71 4.14
CA VAL A 333 17.52 28.41 5.41
C VAL A 333 17.79 29.46 6.48
N ASN A 334 19.02 29.96 6.60
CA ASN A 334 19.33 31.00 7.60
C ASN A 334 18.65 32.34 7.29
N ALA A 335 18.31 32.61 6.02
CA ALA A 335 17.57 33.79 5.61
C ALA A 335 16.05 33.62 5.77
N HIS A 336 15.56 32.38 5.82
CA HIS A 336 14.15 32.07 5.97
C HIS A 336 13.67 32.34 7.40
N THR A 337 12.81 33.35 7.55
CA THR A 337 12.37 33.82 8.86
C THR A 337 11.20 33.00 9.40
N ASN A 338 11.04 32.99 10.73
CA ASN A 338 9.87 32.40 11.38
C ASN A 338 8.54 32.98 10.85
N HIS A 339 8.52 34.25 10.43
CA HIS A 339 7.31 34.85 9.85
C HIS A 339 6.96 34.21 8.50
N GLN A 340 7.94 34.04 7.62
CA GLN A 340 7.74 33.37 6.33
C GLN A 340 7.32 31.91 6.50
N HIS A 341 7.91 31.19 7.46
CA HIS A 341 7.48 29.83 7.82
C HIS A 341 6.00 29.79 8.21
N LEU A 342 5.55 30.68 9.11
CA LEU A 342 4.16 30.74 9.54
C LEU A 342 3.21 31.11 8.38
N ASP A 343 3.63 32.02 7.49
CA ASP A 343 2.86 32.39 6.31
C ASP A 343 2.73 31.22 5.32
N ASN A 344 3.80 30.46 5.11
CA ASN A 344 3.81 29.26 4.26
C ASN A 344 2.89 28.17 4.82
N MET A 345 2.96 27.89 6.13
CA MET A 345 2.08 26.94 6.82
C MET A 345 0.61 27.34 6.68
N GLN A 346 0.29 28.62 6.90
CA GLN A 346 -1.06 29.16 6.74
C GLN A 346 -1.55 29.05 5.28
N SER A 347 -0.70 29.40 4.31
CA SER A 347 -1.03 29.30 2.89
C SER A 347 -1.30 27.86 2.43
N ALA A 348 -0.54 26.89 2.94
CA ALA A 348 -0.78 25.47 2.69
C ALA A 348 -2.13 25.01 3.25
N LEU A 349 -2.48 25.44 4.47
CA LEU A 349 -3.78 25.14 5.08
C LEU A 349 -4.94 25.75 4.28
N GLU A 350 -4.82 27.03 3.88
CA GLU A 350 -5.82 27.71 3.06
C GLU A 350 -6.01 27.04 1.70
N THR A 351 -4.96 26.49 1.11
CA THR A 351 -5.05 25.72 -0.15
C THR A 351 -5.90 24.47 0.02
N VAL A 352 -5.73 23.75 1.13
CA VAL A 352 -6.52 22.56 1.45
C VAL A 352 -7.97 22.94 1.75
N ASP A 353 -8.19 23.93 2.62
CA ASP A 353 -9.51 24.37 3.07
C ASP A 353 -10.29 25.14 1.98
N ALA A 354 -9.66 25.50 0.86
CA ALA A 354 -10.35 26.05 -0.31
C ALA A 354 -11.24 25.03 -1.04
N CYS A 355 -11.08 23.73 -0.75
CA CYS A 355 -11.98 22.69 -1.22
C CYS A 355 -13.03 22.39 -0.14
N ASP A 356 -14.32 22.60 -0.44
CA ASP A 356 -15.44 22.42 0.52
C ASP A 356 -15.49 21.01 1.14
N ASP A 357 -14.95 20.02 0.43
CA ASP A 357 -14.88 18.62 0.82
C ASP A 357 -13.67 18.28 1.69
N LYS A 358 -12.76 19.23 1.91
CA LYS A 358 -11.57 19.04 2.70
C LYS A 358 -11.63 19.87 3.97
N LYS A 359 -11.01 19.34 5.00
CA LYS A 359 -10.77 20.07 6.23
C LYS A 359 -9.40 19.73 6.77
N GLY A 360 -8.48 20.68 6.77
CA GLY A 360 -7.16 20.53 7.34
C GLY A 360 -7.21 20.12 8.82
N ILE A 361 -6.32 19.22 9.21
CA ILE A 361 -6.28 18.63 10.56
C ILE A 361 -4.92 18.86 11.21
N ALA A 362 -3.86 18.57 10.48
CA ALA A 362 -2.51 18.57 11.01
C ALA A 362 -1.55 18.95 9.89
N GLN A 363 -0.49 19.66 10.26
CA GLN A 363 0.59 20.02 9.36
C GLN A 363 1.93 19.60 9.95
N GLU A 364 2.84 19.21 9.07
CA GLU A 364 4.25 19.00 9.36
C GLU A 364 5.08 19.60 8.23
N PHE A 365 6.35 19.93 8.50
CA PHE A 365 7.21 20.54 7.50
C PHE A 365 8.65 20.04 7.60
N CYS A 366 9.38 20.19 6.50
CA CYS A 366 10.83 20.00 6.44
C CYS A 366 11.43 20.95 5.40
N TYR A 367 12.75 21.17 5.47
CA TYR A 367 13.48 21.82 4.38
C TYR A 367 14.04 20.76 3.43
N TYR A 368 13.95 21.01 2.14
CA TYR A 368 14.37 20.07 1.10
C TYR A 368 15.14 20.77 -0.02
N TYR A 369 16.30 20.25 -0.37
CA TYR A 369 17.05 20.66 -1.55
C TYR A 369 16.76 19.72 -2.72
N ASN A 370 16.30 20.29 -3.84
CA ASN A 370 16.11 19.55 -5.08
C ASN A 370 17.30 19.78 -6.02
N ARG A 371 18.10 18.74 -6.27
CA ARG A 371 19.27 18.83 -7.15
C ARG A 371 18.89 19.15 -8.60
N GLU A 372 17.75 18.68 -9.10
CA GLU A 372 17.39 18.81 -10.51
C GLU A 372 17.19 20.27 -10.93
N ASN A 373 16.65 21.09 -10.05
CA ASN A 373 16.45 22.52 -10.30
C ASN A 373 17.35 23.42 -9.42
N GLY A 374 18.08 22.84 -8.48
CA GLY A 374 19.01 23.54 -7.61
C GLY A 374 18.34 24.45 -6.58
N MET A 375 17.05 24.27 -6.30
CA MET A 375 16.27 25.12 -5.39
C MET A 375 16.12 24.49 -4.01
N VAL A 376 16.03 25.36 -2.99
CA VAL A 376 15.70 24.97 -1.62
C VAL A 376 14.23 25.29 -1.35
N TYR A 377 13.53 24.31 -0.80
CA TYR A 377 12.12 24.39 -0.47
C TYR A 377 11.90 24.26 1.03
N GLU A 378 10.92 25.00 1.53
CA GLU A 378 10.11 24.53 2.66
C GLU A 378 8.98 23.67 2.09
N VAL A 379 8.94 22.40 2.51
CA VAL A 379 7.89 21.46 2.14
C VAL A 379 6.92 21.38 3.31
N VAL A 380 5.67 21.77 3.08
CA VAL A 380 4.59 21.67 4.07
C VAL A 380 3.66 20.54 3.65
N ALA A 381 3.47 19.57 4.53
CA ALA A 381 2.48 18.51 4.37
C ALA A 381 1.24 18.83 5.20
N THR A 382 0.06 18.77 4.59
CA THR A 382 -1.22 18.99 5.28
C THR A 382 -2.10 17.73 5.18
N ASP A 383 -2.38 17.11 6.32
CA ASP A 383 -3.39 16.04 6.46
C ASP A 383 -4.79 16.68 6.54
N TYR A 384 -5.76 16.09 5.85
CA TYR A 384 -7.15 16.57 5.83
C TYR A 384 -8.18 15.45 5.94
N TYR A 385 -9.34 15.78 6.50
CA TYR A 385 -10.53 14.93 6.44
C TYR A 385 -11.25 15.17 5.12
N TYR A 386 -11.80 14.10 4.55
CA TYR A 386 -12.57 14.13 3.32
C TYR A 386 -14.08 13.99 3.56
N ASP A 387 -14.87 14.89 2.97
CA ASP A 387 -16.34 14.79 2.79
C ASP A 387 -17.09 14.54 4.10
N GLY A 388 -16.68 15.25 5.16
CA GLY A 388 -17.27 15.14 6.50
C GLY A 388 -17.07 13.79 7.19
N THR A 389 -16.24 12.91 6.61
CA THR A 389 -15.90 11.60 7.17
C THR A 389 -14.58 11.64 7.94
N THR A 390 -14.17 10.49 8.48
CA THR A 390 -12.82 10.30 9.04
C THR A 390 -11.81 9.81 8.00
N ALA A 391 -12.20 9.62 6.73
CA ALA A 391 -11.26 9.28 5.67
C ALA A 391 -10.31 10.45 5.42
N LEU A 392 -9.05 10.13 5.14
CA LEU A 392 -7.95 11.06 5.09
C LEU A 392 -7.39 11.22 3.68
N GLY A 393 -6.85 12.40 3.43
CA GLY A 393 -5.88 12.66 2.37
C GLY A 393 -4.70 13.46 2.91
N ARG A 394 -3.66 13.57 2.09
CA ARG A 394 -2.49 14.41 2.35
C ARG A 394 -2.06 15.14 1.09
N GLU A 395 -1.74 16.41 1.26
CA GLU A 395 -1.16 17.27 0.22
C GLU A 395 0.20 17.82 0.64
N LEU A 396 1.04 18.08 -0.37
CA LEU A 396 2.30 18.81 -0.19
C LEU A 396 2.23 20.15 -0.91
N GLN A 397 2.67 21.19 -0.23
CA GLN A 397 2.94 22.49 -0.81
C GLN A 397 4.44 22.77 -0.70
N LEU A 398 5.05 23.18 -1.81
CA LEU A 398 6.48 23.46 -1.90
C LEU A 398 6.67 24.98 -2.03
N PHE A 399 7.26 25.59 -1.01
CA PHE A 399 7.56 27.01 -0.99
C PHE A 399 9.05 27.22 -1.23
N ILE A 400 9.41 27.94 -2.29
CA ILE A 400 10.81 28.30 -2.54
C ILE A 400 11.24 29.29 -1.46
N ILE A 401 12.36 29.02 -0.80
CA ILE A 401 12.91 29.88 0.27
C ILE A 401 14.24 30.55 -0.14
N GLU A 402 14.56 30.50 -1.43
CA GLU A 402 15.73 31.13 -2.05
C GLU A 402 15.40 32.04 -3.23
#